data_AF-A0A0B1Z4H3-F1
#
_entry.id   AF-A0A0B1Z4H3-F1
#
_cell.length_a   1.000
_cell.length_b   1.000
_cell.length_c   1.000
_cell.angle_alpha   90.00
_cell.angle_beta   90.00
_cell.angle_gamma   90.00
#
_symmetry.space_group_name_H-M   'P 1'
#
loop_
_entity.id
_entity.type
_entity.pdbx_description
1 polymer ?
#
loop_
_entity_poly.entity_id
_entity_poly.type
_entity_poly.pdbx_seq_one_letter_code
_entity_poly.pdbx_strand_id
1 'polypeptide(L)'
;MLVTFGSTARQLVEQFAKRISHSWPAFPERPSGLEHACLWNVRKGEQVLLLDQVQPDQKHHRHSGKYVSGNVGAWHAFHFPTLGKSAANLTEFLSLSMQLSDVALGEHMKAGDFSNWFRHVIRDDVLANKTRLIETDSTLPPNKALEQIKLWVQSRYHL
;
A
#
# COMPACT_ATOMS: atom_id res chain seq x y z
N MET A 1 21.98 -22.78 3.85
CA MET A 1 20.86 -22.27 3.03
C MET A 1 21.14 -20.81 2.81
N LEU A 2 21.11 -20.34 1.56
CA LEU A 2 21.26 -18.94 1.19
C LEU A 2 19.92 -18.43 0.64
N VAL A 3 19.52 -17.24 1.07
CA VAL A 3 18.33 -16.55 0.56
C VAL A 3 18.75 -15.15 0.12
N THR A 4 18.39 -14.73 -1.09
CA THR A 4 18.65 -13.38 -1.60
C THR A 4 17.37 -12.78 -2.21
N PHE A 5 17.24 -11.47 -2.13
CA PHE A 5 16.03 -10.73 -2.53
C PHE A 5 16.38 -9.54 -3.43
N GLY A 6 15.38 -9.06 -4.16
CA GLY A 6 15.49 -7.86 -4.98
C GLY A 6 16.15 -8.07 -6.34
N SER A 7 16.31 -6.99 -7.09
CA SER A 7 16.78 -6.99 -8.48
C SER A 7 18.19 -7.59 -8.67
N THR A 8 19.01 -7.59 -7.61
CA THR A 8 20.38 -8.11 -7.59
C THR A 8 20.53 -9.50 -6.97
N ALA A 9 19.41 -10.16 -6.59
CA ALA A 9 19.40 -11.45 -5.90
C ALA A 9 20.30 -12.52 -6.57
N ARG A 10 20.26 -12.62 -7.91
CA ARG A 10 21.07 -13.55 -8.70
C ARG A 10 22.57 -13.25 -8.61
N GLN A 11 22.95 -11.98 -8.76
CA GLN A 11 24.35 -11.54 -8.67
C GLN A 11 24.94 -11.89 -7.31
N LEU A 12 24.15 -11.77 -6.22
CA LEU A 12 24.58 -12.14 -4.88
C LEU A 12 24.82 -13.65 -4.74
N VAL A 13 23.97 -14.49 -5.34
CA VAL A 13 24.17 -15.95 -5.34
C VAL A 13 25.42 -16.33 -6.14
N GLU A 14 25.64 -15.72 -7.30
CA GLU A 14 26.83 -15.96 -8.13
C GLU A 14 28.13 -15.53 -7.42
N GLN A 15 28.14 -14.35 -6.79
CA GLN A 15 29.28 -13.87 -6.00
C GLN A 15 29.55 -14.77 -4.78
N PHE A 16 28.50 -15.25 -4.13
CA PHE A 16 28.63 -16.17 -3.00
C PHE A 16 29.22 -17.51 -3.45
N ALA A 17 28.69 -18.11 -4.53
CA ALA A 17 29.20 -19.36 -5.11
C ALA A 17 30.70 -19.28 -5.46
N LYS A 18 31.13 -18.16 -6.07
CA LYS A 18 32.54 -17.90 -6.40
C LYS A 18 33.43 -17.87 -5.15
N ARG A 19 32.95 -17.29 -4.05
CA ARG A 19 33.72 -17.20 -2.78
C ARG A 19 33.87 -18.53 -2.06
N ILE A 20 32.91 -19.44 -2.21
CA ILE A 20 32.94 -20.76 -1.57
C ILE A 20 33.51 -21.87 -2.47
N SER A 21 34.05 -21.51 -3.65
CA SER A 21 34.64 -22.43 -4.62
C SER A 21 33.74 -23.61 -4.99
N HIS A 22 32.42 -23.39 -5.02
CA HIS A 22 31.44 -24.42 -5.35
C HIS A 22 31.01 -24.31 -6.81
N SER A 23 30.52 -25.41 -7.41
CA SER A 23 29.99 -25.42 -8.77
C SER A 23 28.85 -24.39 -8.91
N TRP A 24 28.83 -23.70 -10.05
CA TRP A 24 27.85 -22.66 -10.33
C TRP A 24 26.44 -23.26 -10.28
N PRO A 25 25.52 -22.72 -9.46
CA PRO A 25 24.18 -23.27 -9.45
C PRO A 25 23.45 -22.87 -10.74
N ALA A 26 22.74 -23.83 -11.34
CA ALA A 26 21.83 -23.60 -12.44
C ALA A 26 20.67 -22.68 -11.98
N PHE A 27 20.41 -21.65 -12.78
CA PHE A 27 19.28 -20.74 -12.58
C PHE A 27 18.18 -21.06 -13.61
N PRO A 28 16.91 -21.21 -13.19
CA PRO A 28 15.79 -21.29 -14.12
C PRO A 28 15.60 -19.95 -14.87
N GLU A 29 14.92 -20.00 -16.02
CA GLU A 29 14.54 -18.81 -16.78
C GLU A 29 13.63 -17.90 -15.95
N ARG A 30 13.83 -16.59 -16.08
CA ARG A 30 13.08 -15.57 -15.34
C ARG A 30 11.77 -15.24 -16.06
N PRO A 31 10.60 -15.41 -15.43
CA PRO A 31 9.37 -14.76 -15.88
C PRO A 31 9.51 -13.23 -15.77
N SER A 32 9.14 -12.48 -16.80
CA SER A 32 9.19 -11.02 -16.76
C SER A 32 8.14 -10.46 -15.77
N GLY A 33 8.53 -9.44 -15.00
CA GLY A 33 7.57 -8.61 -14.23
C GLY A 33 7.35 -8.92 -12.75
N LEU A 34 7.95 -9.98 -12.18
CA LEU A 34 7.81 -10.32 -10.76
C LEU A 34 9.08 -9.99 -9.95
N GLU A 35 8.90 -9.51 -8.71
CA GLU A 35 9.96 -9.49 -7.70
C GLU A 35 10.16 -10.92 -7.20
N HIS A 36 11.35 -11.49 -7.37
CA HIS A 36 11.65 -12.87 -7.00
C HIS A 36 12.72 -12.93 -5.91
N ALA A 37 12.54 -13.85 -4.96
CA ALA A 37 13.61 -14.27 -4.06
C ALA A 37 14.33 -15.50 -4.64
N CYS A 38 15.65 -15.59 -4.46
CA CYS A 38 16.43 -16.78 -4.80
C CYS A 38 16.69 -17.59 -3.53
N LEU A 39 16.32 -18.86 -3.54
CA LEU A 39 16.63 -19.81 -2.47
C LEU A 39 17.64 -20.84 -3.01
N TRP A 40 18.81 -20.93 -2.37
CA TRP A 40 19.83 -21.90 -2.72
C TRP A 40 20.23 -22.77 -1.53
N ASN A 41 20.10 -24.09 -1.68
CA ASN A 41 20.59 -25.05 -0.71
C ASN A 41 22.03 -25.48 -1.02
N VAL A 42 22.97 -24.67 -0.52
CA VAL A 42 24.42 -24.84 -0.64
C VAL A 42 24.96 -26.24 -0.25
N ARG A 43 24.23 -27.05 0.52
CA ARG A 43 24.67 -28.40 0.94
C ARG A 43 24.08 -29.56 0.13
N LYS A 44 22.97 -29.35 -0.58
CA LYS A 44 22.18 -30.44 -1.19
C LYS A 44 22.08 -30.40 -2.71
N GLY A 45 22.42 -29.31 -3.38
CA GLY A 45 22.34 -29.31 -4.84
C GLY A 45 22.61 -27.99 -5.54
N GLU A 46 22.80 -28.18 -6.85
CA GLU A 46 23.33 -27.25 -7.85
C GLU A 46 22.25 -26.37 -8.48
N GLN A 47 21.06 -26.21 -7.87
CA GLN A 47 19.97 -25.45 -8.47
C GLN A 47 19.39 -24.41 -7.52
N VAL A 48 19.15 -23.21 -8.04
CA VAL A 48 18.46 -22.11 -7.36
C VAL A 48 16.97 -22.22 -7.60
N LEU A 49 16.17 -22.17 -6.53
CA LEU A 49 14.72 -22.01 -6.62
C LEU A 49 14.39 -20.52 -6.68
N LEU A 50 13.59 -20.11 -7.67
CA LEU A 50 12.95 -18.80 -7.69
C LEU A 50 11.65 -18.90 -6.90
N LEU A 51 11.47 -17.99 -5.95
CA LEU A 51 10.25 -17.84 -5.18
C LEU A 51 9.63 -16.49 -5.54
N ASP A 52 8.32 -16.49 -5.78
CA ASP A 52 7.59 -15.24 -5.94
C ASP A 52 7.58 -14.51 -4.60
N GLN A 53 8.00 -13.24 -4.62
CA GLN A 53 7.88 -12.39 -3.46
C GLN A 53 6.43 -11.90 -3.38
N VAL A 54 5.58 -12.73 -2.77
CA VAL A 54 4.23 -12.31 -2.40
C VAL A 54 4.39 -11.21 -1.35
N GLN A 55 3.86 -10.02 -1.61
CA GLN A 55 3.84 -8.98 -0.58
C GLN A 55 3.15 -9.53 0.66
N PRO A 56 3.74 -9.36 1.87
CA PRO A 56 3.13 -9.88 3.07
C PRO A 56 1.73 -9.31 3.24
N ASP A 57 0.76 -10.20 3.46
CA ASP A 57 -0.62 -9.84 3.79
C ASP A 57 -0.73 -9.15 5.17
N GLN A 58 0.40 -9.04 5.88
CA GLN A 58 0.53 -8.30 7.12
C GLN A 58 0.40 -6.80 6.89
N LYS A 59 -0.87 -6.38 6.81
CA LYS A 59 -1.36 -5.05 7.10
C LYS A 59 -0.63 -4.53 8.35
N HIS A 60 0.12 -3.44 8.22
CA HIS A 60 0.58 -2.64 9.36
C HIS A 60 -0.65 -1.99 10.05
N HIS A 61 -1.60 -2.79 10.54
CA HIS A 61 -2.78 -2.39 11.31
C HIS A 61 -2.49 -2.38 12.81
N ARG A 62 -1.29 -1.93 13.20
CA ARG A 62 -1.10 -1.52 14.59
C ARG A 62 -2.00 -0.29 14.77
N HIS A 63 -3.11 -0.46 15.50
CA HIS A 63 -4.14 0.56 15.83
C HIS A 63 -5.34 0.73 14.88
N SER A 64 -5.67 -0.20 13.96
CA SER A 64 -6.81 -0.05 13.04
C SER A 64 -8.14 0.27 13.74
N GLY A 65 -8.47 -0.44 14.82
CA GLY A 65 -9.72 -0.20 15.58
C GLY A 65 -9.86 1.24 16.12
N LYS A 66 -8.74 1.91 16.44
CA LYS A 66 -8.75 3.30 16.91
C LYS A 66 -9.15 4.28 15.79
N TYR A 67 -8.81 3.98 14.55
CA TYR A 67 -9.10 4.87 13.40
C TYR A 67 -10.46 4.62 12.76
N VAL A 68 -11.00 3.41 12.93
CA VAL A 68 -12.29 3.02 12.36
C VAL A 68 -13.45 3.75 13.04
N SER A 69 -13.56 3.62 14.37
CA SER A 69 -14.64 4.24 15.16
C SER A 69 -14.16 4.97 16.41
N GLY A 70 -12.85 5.08 16.61
CA GLY A 70 -12.29 5.86 17.71
C GLY A 70 -12.26 7.36 17.39
N ASN A 71 -11.43 8.10 18.11
CA ASN A 71 -11.30 9.54 17.92
C ASN A 71 -9.82 9.90 17.71
N VAL A 72 -9.48 10.47 16.56
CA VAL A 72 -8.12 10.95 16.23
C VAL A 72 -7.75 12.24 16.97
N GLY A 73 -8.70 12.82 17.71
CA GLY A 73 -8.61 14.12 18.38
C GLY A 73 -9.09 15.24 17.46
N ALA A 74 -9.73 16.26 18.04
CA ALA A 74 -10.30 17.38 17.28
C ALA A 74 -9.26 18.09 16.36
N TRP A 75 -8.00 18.17 16.80
CA TRP A 75 -6.90 18.76 16.03
C TRP A 75 -6.46 17.95 14.80
N HIS A 76 -6.80 16.66 14.74
CA HIS A 76 -6.46 15.78 13.62
C HIS A 76 -7.69 15.31 12.84
N ALA A 77 -8.89 15.77 13.23
CA ALA A 77 -10.12 15.43 12.55
C ALA A 77 -10.10 15.98 11.11
N PHE A 78 -10.70 15.24 10.18
CA PHE A 78 -10.83 15.71 8.81
C PHE A 78 -11.93 16.77 8.75
N HIS A 79 -11.58 18.02 8.43
CA HIS A 79 -12.55 19.10 8.35
C HIS A 79 -13.19 19.16 6.96
N PHE A 80 -14.53 19.22 6.90
CA PHE A 80 -15.32 19.40 5.69
C PHE A 80 -15.91 20.82 5.68
N PRO A 81 -15.23 21.81 5.03
CA PRO A 81 -15.60 23.22 5.12
C PRO A 81 -17.03 23.51 4.66
N THR A 82 -17.47 22.85 3.60
CA THR A 82 -18.80 23.03 3.01
C THR A 82 -19.92 22.51 3.88
N LEU A 83 -19.62 21.60 4.82
CA LEU A 83 -20.60 21.04 5.77
C LEU A 83 -20.50 21.67 7.16
N GLY A 84 -19.44 22.44 7.45
CA GLY A 84 -19.15 22.94 8.79
C GLY A 84 -18.95 21.82 9.83
N LYS A 85 -18.53 20.64 9.38
CA LYS A 85 -18.38 19.43 10.22
C LYS A 85 -16.98 18.86 10.09
N SER A 86 -16.57 18.06 11.08
CA SER A 86 -15.30 17.33 11.03
C SER A 86 -15.54 15.84 11.32
N ALA A 87 -14.74 14.98 10.69
CA ALA A 87 -14.72 13.54 10.94
C ALA A 87 -13.56 13.17 11.86
N ALA A 88 -13.87 12.57 13.01
CA ALA A 88 -12.90 12.09 13.99
C ALA A 88 -12.39 10.67 13.69
N ASN A 89 -12.97 9.99 12.70
CA ASN A 89 -12.62 8.62 12.30
C ASN A 89 -13.05 8.32 10.87
N LEU A 90 -12.69 7.14 10.37
CA LEU A 90 -12.99 6.68 9.01
C LEU A 90 -14.50 6.51 8.77
N THR A 91 -15.27 6.04 9.75
CA THR A 91 -16.73 5.91 9.61
C THR A 91 -17.41 7.25 9.38
N GLU A 92 -17.08 8.26 10.19
CA GLU A 92 -17.58 9.63 10.04
C GLU A 92 -17.10 10.24 8.73
N PHE A 93 -15.84 10.02 8.36
CA PHE A 93 -15.29 10.50 7.10
C PHE A 93 -16.09 9.99 5.91
N LEU A 94 -16.38 8.68 5.85
CA LEU A 94 -17.19 8.09 4.78
C LEU A 94 -18.63 8.62 4.79
N SER A 95 -19.23 8.81 5.96
CA SER A 95 -20.60 9.33 6.08
C SER A 95 -20.72 10.79 5.63
N LEU A 96 -19.76 11.64 6.01
CA LEU A 96 -19.73 13.04 5.64
C LEU A 96 -19.31 13.26 4.19
N SER A 97 -18.35 12.48 3.67
CA SER A 97 -17.90 12.62 2.28
C SER A 97 -19.01 12.35 1.27
N MET A 98 -19.95 11.45 1.57
CA MET A 98 -21.11 11.17 0.72
C MET A 98 -22.13 12.32 0.65
N GLN A 99 -22.04 13.30 1.56
CA GLN A 99 -22.93 14.48 1.57
C GLN A 99 -22.36 15.64 0.75
N LEU A 100 -21.11 15.53 0.27
CA LEU A 100 -20.46 16.57 -0.51
C LEU A 100 -20.96 16.60 -1.96
N SER A 101 -21.01 17.80 -2.55
CA SER A 101 -21.19 17.96 -3.99
C SER A 101 -19.91 17.59 -4.75
N ASP A 102 -20.03 17.28 -6.04
CA ASP A 102 -18.88 16.98 -6.91
C ASP A 102 -17.85 18.11 -6.95
N VAL A 103 -18.30 19.37 -6.84
CA VAL A 103 -17.42 20.54 -6.76
C VAL A 103 -16.57 20.49 -5.49
N ALA A 104 -17.21 20.30 -4.34
CA ALA A 104 -16.53 20.23 -3.05
C ALA A 104 -15.58 19.02 -2.96
N LEU A 105 -15.99 17.87 -3.52
CA LEU A 105 -15.11 16.70 -3.66
C LEU A 105 -13.89 17.01 -4.52
N GLY A 106 -14.11 17.65 -5.68
CA GLY A 106 -13.04 18.03 -6.60
C GLY A 106 -12.02 18.99 -5.97
N GLU A 107 -12.44 19.91 -5.11
CA GLU A 107 -11.54 20.79 -4.36
C GLU A 107 -10.64 20.00 -3.40
N HIS A 108 -11.21 19.13 -2.56
CA HIS A 108 -10.44 18.26 -1.67
C HIS A 108 -9.47 17.35 -2.44
N MET A 109 -9.91 16.77 -3.56
CA MET A 109 -9.07 15.89 -4.38
C MET A 109 -7.91 16.64 -5.01
N LYS A 110 -8.14 17.83 -5.56
CA LYS A 110 -7.07 18.68 -6.12
C LYS A 110 -6.04 19.09 -5.07
N ALA A 111 -6.49 19.37 -3.84
CA ALA A 111 -5.61 19.67 -2.72
C ALA A 111 -4.84 18.43 -2.20
N GLY A 112 -5.32 17.23 -2.52
CA GLY A 112 -4.79 15.96 -2.01
C GLY A 112 -5.14 15.74 -0.54
N ASP A 113 -6.26 16.31 -0.07
CA ASP A 113 -6.61 16.32 1.34
C ASP A 113 -6.85 14.90 1.87
N PHE A 114 -7.47 14.01 1.08
CA PHE A 114 -7.78 12.66 1.52
C PHE A 114 -6.51 11.83 1.67
N SER A 115 -5.63 11.83 0.65
CA SER A 115 -4.36 11.11 0.75
C SER A 115 -3.46 11.65 1.87
N ASN A 116 -3.43 12.96 2.06
CA ASN A 116 -2.67 13.58 3.16
C ASN A 116 -3.22 13.16 4.52
N TRP A 117 -4.54 13.16 4.72
CA TRP A 117 -5.13 12.74 5.98
C TRP A 117 -4.88 11.24 6.26
N PHE A 118 -5.03 10.39 5.24
CA PHE A 118 -4.73 8.96 5.38
C PHE A 118 -3.27 8.70 5.76
N ARG A 119 -2.33 9.48 5.20
CA ARG A 119 -0.91 9.36 5.52
C ARG A 119 -0.58 9.83 6.93
N HIS A 120 -0.97 11.06 7.26
CA HIS A 120 -0.45 11.74 8.46
C HIS A 120 -1.27 11.44 9.72
N VAL A 121 -2.57 11.19 9.58
CA VAL A 121 -3.48 10.96 10.71
C VAL A 121 -3.81 9.48 10.87
N ILE A 122 -4.29 8.82 9.80
CA ILE A 122 -4.65 7.40 9.84
C ILE A 122 -3.40 6.50 9.85
N ARG A 123 -2.25 7.02 9.40
CA ARG A 123 -0.96 6.33 9.32
C ARG A 123 -1.00 5.11 8.41
N ASP A 124 -1.68 5.26 7.27
CA ASP A 124 -1.87 4.21 6.28
C ASP A 124 -1.31 4.62 4.92
N ASP A 125 -0.01 4.40 4.74
CA ASP A 125 0.72 4.79 3.53
C ASP A 125 0.19 4.08 2.27
N VAL A 126 -0.32 2.85 2.41
CA VAL A 126 -0.87 2.10 1.26
C VAL A 126 -2.17 2.74 0.80
N LEU A 127 -3.09 3.02 1.73
CA LEU A 127 -4.34 3.71 1.41
C LEU A 127 -4.03 5.11 0.85
N ALA A 128 -3.13 5.86 1.51
CA ALA A 128 -2.74 7.19 1.07
C ALA A 128 -2.17 7.20 -0.35
N ASN A 129 -1.28 6.27 -0.69
CA ASN A 129 -0.69 6.19 -2.03
C ASN A 129 -1.75 5.86 -3.09
N LYS A 130 -2.65 4.90 -2.82
CA LYS A 130 -3.74 4.57 -3.75
C LYS A 130 -4.68 5.76 -3.95
N THR A 131 -5.07 6.42 -2.87
CA THR A 131 -5.89 7.63 -2.93
C THR A 131 -5.18 8.76 -3.66
N ARG A 132 -3.86 8.92 -3.51
CA ARG A 132 -3.14 9.96 -4.25
C ARG A 132 -3.21 9.76 -5.76
N LEU A 133 -3.12 8.51 -6.22
CA LEU A 133 -3.20 8.20 -7.65
C LEU A 133 -4.56 8.62 -8.24
N ILE A 134 -5.66 8.35 -7.52
CA ILE A 134 -7.00 8.70 -7.99
C ILE A 134 -7.30 10.20 -7.88
N GLU A 135 -6.76 10.87 -6.86
CA GLU A 135 -6.85 12.33 -6.72
C GLU A 135 -6.14 13.07 -7.87
N THR A 136 -5.05 12.50 -8.39
CA THR A 136 -4.30 13.07 -9.53
C THR A 136 -4.86 12.67 -10.89
N ASP A 137 -5.81 11.74 -10.95
CA ASP A 137 -6.45 11.33 -12.19
C ASP A 137 -7.55 12.32 -12.56
N SER A 138 -7.22 13.27 -13.43
CA SER A 138 -8.14 14.29 -13.92
C SER A 138 -9.20 13.74 -14.89
N THR A 139 -9.12 12.48 -15.29
CA THR A 139 -10.09 11.86 -16.19
C THR A 139 -11.28 11.26 -15.45
N LEU A 140 -11.16 11.04 -14.14
CA LEU A 140 -12.20 10.42 -13.33
C LEU A 140 -13.09 11.47 -12.65
N PRO A 141 -14.42 11.36 -12.77
CA PRO A 141 -15.34 12.23 -12.03
C PRO A 141 -15.16 12.11 -10.50
N PRO A 142 -15.26 13.21 -9.74
CA PRO A 142 -15.02 13.20 -8.29
C PRO A 142 -15.88 12.21 -7.51
N ASN A 143 -17.15 12.05 -7.86
CA ASN A 143 -18.02 11.05 -7.23
C ASN A 143 -17.53 9.61 -7.45
N LYS A 144 -17.05 9.27 -8.65
CA LYS A 144 -16.50 7.95 -8.98
C LYS A 144 -15.17 7.71 -8.28
N ALA A 145 -14.33 8.74 -8.18
CA ALA A 145 -13.12 8.67 -7.38
C ALA A 145 -13.46 8.40 -5.90
N LEU A 146 -14.47 9.08 -5.34
CA LEU A 146 -14.92 8.85 -3.96
C LEU A 146 -15.47 7.44 -3.76
N GLU A 147 -16.27 6.91 -4.69
CA GLU A 147 -16.78 5.53 -4.64
C GLU A 147 -15.63 4.50 -4.55
N GLN A 148 -14.57 4.67 -5.34
CA GLN A 148 -13.40 3.79 -5.28
C GLN A 148 -12.65 3.91 -3.95
N ILE A 149 -12.41 5.14 -3.47
CA ILE A 149 -11.77 5.38 -2.18
C ILE A 149 -12.58 4.71 -1.06
N LYS A 150 -13.91 4.85 -1.08
CA LYS A 150 -14.81 4.21 -0.12
C LYS A 150 -14.65 2.69 -0.12
N LEU A 151 -14.65 2.06 -1.29
CA LEU A 151 -14.44 0.60 -1.39
C LEU A 151 -13.09 0.17 -0.82
N TRP A 152 -12.02 0.94 -1.05
CA TRP A 152 -10.72 0.65 -0.47
C TRP A 152 -10.71 0.79 1.05
N VAL A 153 -11.34 1.84 1.60
CA VAL A 153 -11.47 2.03 3.05
C VAL A 153 -12.27 0.86 3.66
N GLN A 154 -13.42 0.52 3.08
CA GLN A 154 -14.28 -0.56 3.56
C GLN A 154 -13.58 -1.92 3.54
N SER A 155 -12.96 -2.28 2.41
CA SER A 155 -12.21 -3.54 2.27
C SER A 155 -11.03 -3.61 3.23
N ARG A 156 -10.32 -2.49 3.42
CA ARG A 156 -9.11 -2.46 4.24
C ARG A 156 -9.42 -2.54 5.73
N TYR A 157 -10.45 -1.82 6.18
CA TYR A 157 -10.81 -1.68 7.59
C TYR A 157 -12.01 -2.51 8.03
N HIS A 158 -12.59 -3.32 7.13
CA HIS A 158 -13.75 -4.18 7.39
C HIS A 158 -14.98 -3.40 7.88
N LEU A 159 -15.28 -2.30 7.17
CA LEU A 159 -16.41 -1.39 7.39
C LEU A 159 -17.59 -1.64 6.44
#